data_AF-A0A699ZUV7-F1
#
_entry.id   AF-A0A699ZUV7-F1
#
_cell.length_a   1.000
_cell.length_b   1.000
_cell.length_c   1.000
_cell.angle_alpha   90.00
_cell.angle_beta   90.00
_cell.angle_gamma   90.00
#
_symmetry.space_group_name_H-M   'P 1'
#
loop_
_entity.id
_entity.type
_entity.pdbx_description
1 polymer ?
#
loop_
_entity_poly.entity_id
_entity_poly.type
_entity_poly.pdbx_seq_one_letter_code
_entity_poly.pdbx_strand_id
1 'polypeptide(L)' 'MLHEDPSVARPGIRISAVAGRALIFWSALPDGTEDLASLHAAEKVVQGNKWIATRYFDTLMQPLV' A
#
# COMPACT_ATOMS: atom_id res chain seq x y z
N MET A 1 3.40 6.49 -21.27
CA MET A 1 2.23 5.77 -20.76
C MET A 1 2.23 4.41 -21.45
N LEU A 2 2.95 3.44 -20.90
CA LEU A 2 3.04 2.09 -21.47
C LEU A 2 1.88 1.28 -20.89
N HIS A 3 1.04 0.73 -21.78
CA HIS A 3 0.00 -0.22 -21.39
C HIS A 3 0.69 -1.56 -21.10
N GLU A 4 0.90 -1.88 -19.83
CA GLU A 4 1.43 -3.18 -19.43
C GLU A 4 0.31 -4.22 -19.38
N ASP A 5 0.65 -5.46 -19.79
CA ASP A 5 -0.26 -6.60 -19.81
C ASP A 5 -0.62 -7.04 -18.37
N PRO A 6 -1.91 -6.98 -17.99
CA PRO A 6 -2.36 -7.35 -16.64
C PRO A 6 -2.21 -8.84 -16.31
N SER A 7 -1.84 -9.70 -17.27
CA SER A 7 -1.62 -11.12 -17.06
C SER A 7 -0.23 -11.46 -16.50
N VAL A 8 0.72 -10.52 -16.52
CA VAL A 8 2.05 -10.73 -15.97
C VAL A 8 2.01 -10.60 -14.44
N ALA A 9 2.23 -11.72 -13.74
CA ALA A 9 2.37 -11.73 -12.29
C ALA A 9 3.56 -10.83 -11.88
N ARG A 10 3.26 -9.66 -11.33
CA ARG A 10 4.30 -8.76 -10.82
C ARG A 10 5.02 -9.42 -9.65
N PRO A 11 6.37 -9.36 -9.58
CA PRO A 11 7.11 -9.78 -8.41
C PRO A 11 6.71 -8.90 -7.20
N GLY A 12 6.62 -9.49 -6.01
CA GLY A 12 6.29 -8.77 -4.78
C GLY A 12 5.38 -9.55 -3.82
N ILE A 13 5.13 -8.93 -2.65
CA ILE A 13 4.25 -9.47 -1.62
C ILE A 13 2.79 -9.10 -1.94
N ARG A 14 1.90 -10.09 -1.91
CA ARG A 14 0.45 -9.88 -2.10
C ARG A 14 -0.28 -10.04 -0.77
N ILE A 15 -1.14 -9.06 -0.46
CA ILE A 15 -2.00 -9.09 0.71
C ILE A 15 -3.46 -9.13 0.25
N SER A 16 -4.15 -10.24 0.54
CA SER A 16 -5.57 -10.35 0.26
C SER A 16 -6.38 -9.36 1.09
N ALA A 17 -7.29 -8.63 0.44
CA ALA A 17 -8.21 -7.73 1.12
C ALA A 17 -9.24 -8.54 1.91
N VAL A 18 -9.28 -8.35 3.23
CA VAL A 18 -10.23 -8.99 4.14
C VAL A 18 -10.88 -7.89 4.97
N ALA A 19 -12.22 -7.89 5.02
CA ALA A 19 -12.95 -6.88 5.78
C ALA A 19 -12.52 -6.89 7.26
N GLY A 20 -12.26 -5.70 7.81
CA GLY A 20 -11.78 -5.52 9.19
C GLY A 20 -10.26 -5.67 9.38
N ARG A 21 -9.48 -6.03 8.35
CA ARG A 21 -8.01 -6.09 8.44
C ARG A 21 -7.37 -4.74 8.05
N ALA A 22 -6.37 -4.32 8.81
CA ALA A 22 -5.49 -3.21 8.46
C ALA A 22 -4.11 -3.73 8.01
N LEU A 23 -3.52 -3.03 7.04
CA LEU A 23 -2.11 -3.17 6.65
C LEU A 23 -1.41 -1.87 7.03
N ILE A 24 -0.31 -1.98 7.78
CA ILE A 24 0.56 -0.85 8.15
C ILE A 24 1.93 -1.14 7.55
N PHE A 25 2.52 -0.15 6.90
CA PHE A 25 3.87 -0.18 6.36
C PHE A 25 4.48 1.21 6.50
N TRP A 26 5.81 1.29 6.44
CA TRP A 26 6.55 2.55 6.49
C TRP A 26 6.96 2.95 5.09
N SER A 27 6.80 4.24 4.77
CA SER A 27 7.29 4.82 3.52
C SER A 27 8.70 5.41 3.65
N ALA A 28 9.27 5.39 4.85
CA ALA A 28 10.58 5.96 5.14
C ALA A 28 11.40 5.03 6.04
N LEU A 29 12.71 5.03 5.83
CA LEU A 29 13.68 4.39 6.69
C LEU A 29 13.85 5.18 8.00
N PRO A 30 14.49 4.60 9.04
CA PRO A 30 14.70 5.27 10.32
C PRO A 30 15.48 6.60 10.24
N ASP A 31 16.28 6.78 9.19
CA ASP A 31 17.04 8.02 8.93
C ASP A 31 16.23 9.09 8.18
N GLY A 32 14.97 8.80 7.85
CA GLY A 32 14.06 9.70 7.15
C GLY A 32 14.16 9.65 5.62
N THR A 33 15.02 8.82 5.05
CA THR A 33 15.06 8.61 3.60
C THR A 33 13.88 7.76 3.11
N GLU A 34 13.47 7.92 1.85
CA GLU A 34 12.37 7.15 1.27
C GLU A 34 12.72 5.65 1.23
N ASP A 35 11.80 4.81 1.71
CA ASP A 35 11.95 3.36 1.59
C ASP A 35 11.42 2.88 0.23
N LEU A 36 12.32 2.61 -0.72
CA LEU A 36 11.95 2.10 -2.05
C LEU A 36 11.30 0.72 -2.01
N ALA A 37 11.51 -0.08 -0.95
CA ALA A 37 10.82 -1.36 -0.78
C ALA A 37 9.33 -1.17 -0.41
N SER A 38 8.93 0.04 -0.03
CA SER A 38 7.54 0.38 0.29
C SER A 38 6.65 0.58 -0.95
N LEU A 39 7.20 0.48 -2.18
CA LEU A 39 6.41 0.61 -3.41
C LEU A 39 5.25 -0.39 -3.42
N HIS A 40 4.03 0.13 -3.51
CA HIS A 40 2.81 -0.66 -3.43
C HIS A 40 1.74 -0.14 -4.37
N ALA A 41 0.87 -1.04 -4.81
CA ALA A 41 -0.29 -0.72 -5.61
C ALA A 41 -1.43 -1.69 -5.31
N ALA A 42 -2.67 -1.26 -5.54
CA ALA A 42 -3.79 -2.18 -5.59
C ALA A 42 -3.79 -2.93 -6.92
N GLU A 43 -3.88 -4.27 -6.87
CA GLU A 43 -4.17 -5.07 -8.06
C GLU A 43 -5.62 -4.82 -8.53
N LYS A 44 -5.86 -5.09 -9.82
CA LYS A 44 -7.18 -4.96 -10.45
C LYS A 44 -8.19 -5.86 -9.73
N VAL A 45 -9.38 -5.32 -9.44
CA VAL A 45 -10.51 -6.12 -8.96
C VAL A 45 -11.08 -6.92 -10.15
N VAL A 46 -10.98 -8.24 -10.08
CA VAL A 46 -11.49 -9.14 -11.13
C VAL A 46 -12.98 -9.45 -10.94
N GLN A 47 -13.46 -9.47 -9.70
CA GLN A 47 -14.86 -9.74 -9.35
C GLN A 47 -15.27 -8.95 -8.10
N GLY A 48 -16.50 -8.42 -8.07
CA GLY A 48 -17.07 -7.69 -6.94
C GLY A 48 -16.52 -6.27 -6.78
N ASN A 49 -16.51 -5.75 -5.55
CA ASN A 49 -16.02 -4.42 -5.20
C ASN A 49 -15.03 -4.49 -4.03
N LYS A 50 -13.97 -3.67 -4.08
CA LYS A 50 -13.00 -3.52 -2.99
C LYS A 50 -13.13 -2.12 -2.40
N TRP A 51 -13.42 -2.05 -1.10
CA TRP A 51 -13.47 -0.80 -0.34
C TRP A 51 -12.32 -0.76 0.67
N ILE A 52 -11.62 0.37 0.73
CA ILE A 52 -10.52 0.61 1.67
C ILE A 52 -10.60 2.04 2.22
N ALA A 53 -9.98 2.26 3.37
CA ALA A 53 -9.67 3.57 3.90
C ALA A 53 -8.16 3.67 4.12
N THR A 54 -7.55 4.75 3.66
CA THR A 54 -6.12 5.01 3.83
C THR A 54 -5.93 6.16 4.80
N ARG A 55 -5.10 5.96 5.83
CA ARG A 55 -4.64 7.02 6.72
C ARG A 55 -3.13 7.18 6.54
N TYR A 56 -2.72 8.40 6.24
CA TYR A 56 -1.31 8.78 6.24
C TYR A 56 -0.94 9.32 7.61
N PHE A 57 0.21 8.88 8.10
CA PHE A 57 0.83 9.40 9.31
C PHE A 57 2.04 10.21 8.86
N ASP A 58 2.06 11.49 9.17
CA ASP A 58 3.26 12.31 9.03
C ASP A 58 4.07 12.26 10.33
N THR A 59 5.35 12.62 10.24
CA THR A 59 6.25 12.70 11.39
C THR A 59 5.90 13.86 12.34
N LEU A 60 4.96 14.73 11.95
CA LEU A 60 4.51 15.88 12.72
C LEU A 60 3.23 15.61 13.51
N MET A 61 2.65 14.42 13.40
CA MET A 61 1.60 13.93 14.28
C MET A 61 2.18 13.80 15.70
N GLN A 62 2.15 14.92 16.42
CA GLN A 62 2.32 14.92 17.86
C GLN A 62 1.27 13.97 18.47
N PRO A 63 1.62 13.23 19.54
CA PRO A 63 0.61 12.48 20.26
C PRO A 63 -0.48 13.46 20.67
N LEU A 64 -1.74 13.12 20.34
CA LEU A 64 -2.90 13.82 20.86
C LEU A 64 -2.88 13.61 22.38
N VAL A 65 -2.32 14.59 23.09
CA VAL A 65 -2.56 14.80 24.52
C VAL A 65 -3.94 15.40 24.72
#